data_AF-A0A935V3R6-F1
#
_entry.id   AF-A0A935V3R6-F1
#
_cell.length_a   1.000
_cell.length_b   1.000
_cell.length_c   1.000
_cell.angle_alpha   90.00
_cell.angle_beta   90.00
_cell.angle_gamma   90.00
#
_symmetry.space_group_name_H-M   'P 1'
#
loop_
_entity.id
_entity.type
_entity.pdbx_description
1 polymer ?
#
loop_
_entity_poly.entity_id
_entity_poly.type
_entity_poly.pdbx_seq_one_letter_code
_entity_poly.pdbx_strand_id
1 'polypeptide(L)'
;MNALKNDLPAPWWADNLENIDREIARLATLCQVRILQPGVIERVLRKDASVCGTSNEIAFAKLRDMIMLHFAVRQMSADVVGQTETAQIEDYVVERLKKSFPDLAADWQQGEARKAHDS
;
A
#
# COMPACT_ATOMS: atom_id res chain seq x y z
N MET A 1 27.62 2.78 23.03
CA MET A 1 26.40 3.51 22.59
C MET A 1 25.54 2.50 21.85
N ASN A 2 24.57 1.88 22.52
CA ASN A 2 23.67 0.93 21.87
C ASN A 2 22.63 1.72 21.08
N ALA A 3 22.58 1.47 19.77
CA ALA A 3 21.46 1.91 18.95
C ALA A 3 20.18 1.40 19.61
N LEU A 4 19.20 2.28 19.81
CA LEU A 4 17.81 1.90 20.05
C LEU A 4 17.41 1.06 18.82
N LYS A 5 17.59 -0.25 18.89
CA LYS A 5 16.87 -1.17 18.03
C LYS A 5 15.42 -0.94 18.39
N ASN A 6 14.64 -0.42 17.43
CA ASN A 6 13.22 -0.17 17.63
C ASN A 6 12.53 -1.53 17.78
N ASP A 7 12.61 -2.15 18.95
CA ASP A 7 11.99 -3.45 19.27
C ASP A 7 10.48 -3.27 19.50
N LEU A 8 9.79 -2.71 18.51
CA LEU A 8 8.34 -2.56 18.53
C LEU A 8 7.70 -3.92 18.24
N PRO A 9 6.63 -4.29 18.96
CA PRO A 9 6.02 -5.61 18.83
C PRO A 9 5.23 -5.73 17.51
N ALA A 10 5.11 -6.94 16.98
CA ALA A 10 4.41 -7.20 15.72
C ALA A 10 2.99 -6.60 15.58
N PRO A 11 2.13 -6.58 16.63
CA PRO A 11 0.84 -5.90 16.56
C PRO A 11 0.95 -4.40 16.27
N TRP A 12 1.99 -3.74 16.80
CA TRP A 12 2.20 -2.32 16.52
C TRP A 12 2.59 -2.10 15.06
N TRP A 13 3.44 -2.95 14.49
CA TRP A 13 3.78 -2.89 13.07
C TRP A 13 2.55 -3.12 12.18
N ALA A 14 1.69 -4.06 12.56
CA ALA A 14 0.42 -4.31 11.87
C ALA A 14 -0.51 -3.09 11.91
N ASP A 15 -0.72 -2.50 13.09
CA ASP A 15 -1.55 -1.30 13.22
C ASP A 15 -0.97 -0.12 12.42
N ASN A 16 0.35 0.05 12.42
CA ASN A 16 1.01 1.14 11.70
C ASN A 16 0.90 0.96 10.17
N LEU A 17 1.16 -0.24 9.66
CA LEU A 17 0.98 -0.56 8.23
C LEU A 17 -0.50 -0.44 7.83
N GLU A 18 -1.44 -0.93 8.65
CA GLU A 18 -2.87 -0.80 8.39
C GLU A 18 -3.30 0.66 8.27
N ASN A 19 -2.82 1.53 9.16
CA ASN A 19 -3.16 2.95 9.13
C ASN A 19 -2.62 3.65 7.88
N ILE A 20 -1.40 3.30 7.45
CA ILE A 20 -0.78 3.82 6.23
C ILE A 20 -1.59 3.37 5.01
N ASP A 21 -1.87 2.07 4.92
CA ASP A 21 -2.57 1.50 3.76
C ASP A 21 -4.02 1.99 3.65
N ARG A 22 -4.68 2.19 4.79
CA ARG A 22 -6.02 2.79 4.84
C ARG A 22 -6.03 4.20 4.25
N GLU A 23 -5.01 5.00 4.55
CA GLU A 23 -4.89 6.34 3.98
C GLU A 23 -4.50 6.29 2.50
N ILE A 24 -3.66 5.34 2.07
CA ILE A 24 -3.38 5.07 0.64
C ILE A 24 -4.68 4.73 -0.08
N ALA A 25 -5.47 3.79 0.45
CA ALA A 25 -6.76 3.38 -0.12
C ALA A 25 -7.73 4.56 -0.26
N ARG A 26 -7.84 5.38 0.79
CA ARG A 26 -8.70 6.56 0.79
C ARG A 26 -8.25 7.59 -0.25
N LEU A 27 -6.96 7.87 -0.35
CA LEU A 27 -6.40 8.82 -1.31
C LEU A 27 -6.49 8.30 -2.76
N ALA A 28 -6.25 7.02 -2.98
CA ALA A 28 -6.44 6.37 -4.28
C ALA A 28 -7.89 6.50 -4.74
N THR A 29 -8.86 6.27 -3.85
CA THR A 29 -10.28 6.47 -4.12
C THR A 29 -10.59 7.92 -4.49
N LEU A 30 -10.07 8.88 -3.72
CA LEU A 30 -10.29 10.32 -3.95
C LEU A 30 -9.73 10.79 -5.31
N CYS A 31 -8.55 10.31 -5.68
CA CYS A 31 -7.89 10.62 -6.95
C CYS A 31 -8.40 9.75 -8.13
N GLN A 32 -9.28 8.78 -7.85
CA GLN A 32 -9.70 7.73 -8.80
C GLN A 32 -8.51 7.01 -9.46
N VAL A 33 -7.48 6.71 -8.66
CA VAL A 33 -6.29 5.97 -9.08
C VAL A 33 -6.53 4.50 -8.83
N ARG A 34 -6.44 3.69 -9.88
CA ARG A 34 -6.51 2.22 -9.79
C ARG A 34 -5.19 1.67 -9.26
N ILE A 35 -4.90 1.93 -7.98
CA ILE A 35 -3.56 1.81 -7.36
C ILE A 35 -2.97 0.40 -7.43
N LEU A 36 -3.80 -0.58 -7.73
CA LEU A 36 -3.49 -2.00 -7.66
C LEU A 36 -3.28 -2.61 -9.05
N GLN A 37 -3.58 -1.83 -10.09
CA GLN A 37 -3.21 -2.22 -11.44
C GLN A 37 -1.69 -2.26 -11.58
N PRO A 38 -1.15 -3.25 -12.30
CA PRO A 38 0.28 -3.36 -12.55
C PRO A 38 0.87 -2.06 -13.09
N GLY A 39 1.98 -1.62 -12.49
CA GLY A 39 2.70 -0.41 -12.90
C GLY A 39 2.10 0.93 -12.42
N VAL A 40 0.90 0.96 -11.84
CA VAL A 40 0.31 2.22 -11.35
C VAL A 40 1.10 2.80 -10.19
N ILE A 41 1.52 1.98 -9.22
CA ILE A 41 2.37 2.43 -8.10
C ILE A 41 3.64 3.12 -8.61
N GLU A 42 4.33 2.53 -9.60
CA GLU A 42 5.53 3.13 -10.18
C GLU A 42 5.24 4.48 -10.84
N ARG A 43 4.13 4.58 -11.57
CA ARG A 43 3.71 5.83 -12.22
C ARG A 43 3.37 6.91 -11.19
N VAL A 44 2.70 6.56 -10.10
CA VAL A 44 2.45 7.48 -8.98
C VAL A 44 3.77 7.98 -8.37
N LEU A 45 4.73 7.08 -8.13
CA LEU A 45 6.06 7.43 -7.63
C LEU A 45 6.82 8.37 -8.58
N ARG A 46 6.65 8.19 -9.90
CA ARG A 46 7.21 9.07 -10.94
C ARG A 46 6.43 10.38 -11.14
N LYS A 47 5.41 10.65 -10.33
CA LYS A 47 4.53 11.83 -10.42
C LYS A 47 3.73 11.92 -11.72
N ASP A 48 3.44 10.79 -12.36
CA ASP A 48 2.61 10.75 -13.57
C ASP A 48 1.13 10.95 -13.21
N ALA A 49 0.64 12.17 -13.31
CA ALA A 49 -0.75 12.53 -12.98
C ALA A 49 -1.80 11.93 -13.94
N SER A 50 -1.40 11.35 -15.07
CA SER A 50 -2.34 10.73 -16.02
C SER A 50 -2.99 9.44 -15.50
N VAL A 51 -2.54 8.94 -14.34
CA VAL A 51 -3.20 7.82 -13.63
C VAL A 51 -4.41 8.27 -12.79
N CYS A 52 -4.59 9.58 -12.59
CA CYS A 52 -5.73 10.11 -11.85
C CYS A 52 -6.94 10.26 -12.75
N GLY A 53 -8.12 9.85 -12.27
CA GLY A 53 -9.40 10.16 -12.91
C GLY A 53 -9.91 11.57 -12.61
N THR A 54 -9.35 12.23 -11.58
CA THR A 54 -9.71 13.59 -11.17
C THR A 54 -8.49 14.50 -11.04
N SER A 55 -8.67 15.78 -11.33
CA SER A 55 -7.62 16.79 -11.16
C SER A 55 -7.54 17.23 -9.68
N ASN A 56 -6.71 16.53 -8.90
CA ASN A 56 -6.41 16.91 -7.51
C ASN A 56 -4.93 16.67 -7.19
N GLU A 57 -4.09 17.67 -7.51
CA GLU A 57 -2.64 17.59 -7.35
C GLU A 57 -2.20 17.42 -5.90
N ILE A 58 -2.92 18.02 -4.95
CA ILE A 58 -2.62 17.94 -3.52
C ILE A 58 -2.84 16.51 -3.02
N ALA A 59 -3.98 15.91 -3.33
CA ALA A 59 -4.29 14.54 -2.95
C ALA A 59 -3.34 13.54 -3.63
N PHE A 60 -2.97 13.78 -4.90
CA PHE A 60 -2.01 12.94 -5.62
C PHE A 60 -0.61 13.00 -5.03
N ALA A 61 -0.12 14.20 -4.67
CA ALA A 61 1.15 14.34 -3.96
C ALA A 61 1.15 13.59 -2.62
N LYS A 62 0.06 13.73 -1.85
CA LYS A 62 -0.10 12.99 -0.58
C LYS A 62 -0.15 11.47 -0.78
N LEU A 63 -0.82 11.00 -1.84
CA LEU A 63 -0.86 9.58 -2.18
C LEU A 63 0.55 9.03 -2.42
N ARG A 64 1.35 9.74 -3.21
CA ARG A 64 2.75 9.37 -3.47
C ARG A 64 3.56 9.30 -2.16
N ASP A 65 3.45 10.31 -1.32
CA ASP A 65 4.21 10.37 -0.07
C ASP A 65 3.81 9.24 0.89
N MET A 66 2.53 8.87 0.93
CA MET A 66 2.06 7.71 1.70
C MET A 66 2.58 6.37 1.16
N ILE A 67 2.66 6.20 -0.16
CA ILE A 67 3.27 5.00 -0.77
C ILE A 67 4.76 4.90 -0.40
N MET A 68 5.49 6.02 -0.44
CA MET A 68 6.89 6.04 -0.01
C MET A 68 7.03 5.68 1.47
N LEU A 69 6.14 6.21 2.32
CA LEU A 69 6.12 5.88 3.74
C LEU A 69 5.84 4.39 3.99
N HIS A 70 4.89 3.78 3.26
CA HIS A 70 4.63 2.34 3.33
C HIS A 70 5.91 1.54 3.08
N PHE A 71 6.64 1.83 1.99
CA PHE A 71 7.88 1.11 1.69
C PHE A 71 8.95 1.29 2.76
N ALA A 72 9.09 2.49 3.32
CA ALA A 72 10.04 2.74 4.40
C ALA A 72 9.68 1.95 5.67
N VAL A 73 8.42 1.95 6.07
CA VAL A 73 7.93 1.23 7.26
C VAL A 73 8.06 -0.28 7.07
N ARG A 74 7.72 -0.80 5.89
CA ARG A 74 7.92 -2.20 5.53
C ARG A 74 9.39 -2.62 5.67
N GLN A 75 10.31 -1.82 5.13
CA GLN A 75 11.74 -2.09 5.24
C GLN A 75 12.20 -2.11 6.71
N MET A 76 11.79 -1.11 7.50
CA MET A 76 12.11 -1.06 8.93
C MET A 76 11.53 -2.27 9.70
N SER A 77 10.30 -2.68 9.39
CA SER A 77 9.69 -3.88 9.96
C SER A 77 10.53 -5.12 9.62
N ALA A 78 10.89 -5.31 8.35
CA ALA A 78 11.69 -6.44 7.91
C ALA A 78 13.08 -6.47 8.57
N ASP A 79 13.69 -5.30 8.84
CA ASP A 79 14.96 -5.18 9.53
C ASP A 79 14.86 -5.50 11.04
N VAL A 80 13.69 -5.31 11.65
CA VAL A 80 13.46 -5.49 13.10
C VAL A 80 12.87 -6.87 13.43
N VAL A 81 11.73 -7.22 12.83
CA VAL A 81 10.97 -8.45 13.14
C VAL A 81 11.26 -9.59 12.15
N GLY A 82 11.88 -9.28 11.01
CA GLY A 82 12.25 -10.26 10.00
C GLY A 82 11.22 -10.42 8.88
N GLN A 83 11.69 -10.86 7.72
CA GLN A 83 10.90 -10.86 6.47
C GLN A 83 9.64 -11.74 6.53
N THR A 84 9.72 -12.92 7.16
CA THR A 84 8.57 -13.83 7.26
C THR A 84 7.46 -13.26 8.13
N GLU A 85 7.81 -12.62 9.25
CA GLU A 85 6.82 -12.00 10.14
C GLU A 85 6.22 -10.74 9.51
N THR A 86 7.03 -9.91 8.83
CA THR A 86 6.52 -8.77 8.05
C THR A 86 5.54 -9.21 6.96
N ALA A 87 5.78 -10.33 6.27
CA ALA A 87 4.85 -10.86 5.27
C ALA A 87 3.50 -11.28 5.90
N GLN A 88 3.52 -11.90 7.08
CA GLN A 88 2.29 -12.26 7.81
C GLN A 88 1.51 -11.02 8.26
N ILE A 89 2.22 -9.96 8.66
CA ILE A 89 1.62 -8.66 8.96
C ILE A 89 0.96 -8.08 7.71
N GLU A 90 1.64 -8.10 6.56
CA GLU A 90 1.09 -7.63 5.28
C GLU A 90 -0.18 -8.39 4.88
N ASP A 91 -0.16 -9.72 4.98
CA ASP A 91 -1.33 -10.56 4.69
C ASP A 91 -2.52 -10.18 5.58
N TYR A 92 -2.28 -9.98 6.88
CA TYR A 92 -3.31 -9.53 7.83
C TYR A 92 -3.90 -8.17 7.44
N VAL A 93 -3.04 -7.20 7.13
CA VAL A 93 -3.45 -5.84 6.73
C VAL A 93 -4.26 -5.89 5.44
N VAL A 94 -3.80 -6.63 4.44
CA VAL A 94 -4.49 -6.83 3.17
C VAL A 94 -5.91 -7.38 3.37
N GLU A 95 -6.07 -8.43 4.19
CA GLU A 95 -7.38 -9.02 4.45
C GLU A 95 -8.33 -8.04 5.17
N ARG A 96 -7.79 -7.19 6.04
CA ARG A 96 -8.58 -6.16 6.73
C ARG A 96 -8.98 -5.03 5.79
N LEU A 97 -8.12 -4.65 4.85
CA LEU A 97 -8.41 -3.63 3.85
C LEU A 97 -9.45 -4.09 2.84
N LYS A 98 -9.36 -5.34 2.33
CA LYS A 98 -10.38 -5.91 1.43
C LYS A 98 -11.78 -5.82 2.03
N LYS A 99 -11.90 -6.05 3.34
CA LYS A 99 -13.17 -5.93 4.09
C LYS A 99 -13.64 -4.48 4.24
N SER A 100 -12.70 -3.55 4.40
CA SER A 100 -12.99 -2.13 4.68
C SER A 100 -13.22 -1.29 3.41
N PHE A 101 -12.58 -1.66 2.30
CA PHE A 101 -12.62 -0.97 1.00
C PHE A 101 -12.91 -1.97 -0.12
N PRO A 102 -14.14 -2.47 -0.26
CA PRO A 102 -14.49 -3.48 -1.26
C PRO A 102 -14.28 -2.98 -2.70
N ASP A 103 -14.48 -1.70 -2.96
CA ASP A 103 -14.26 -1.09 -4.28
C ASP A 103 -12.78 -1.17 -4.71
N LEU A 104 -11.88 -1.08 -3.74
CA LEU A 104 -10.45 -1.26 -3.95
C LEU A 104 -10.13 -2.72 -4.33
N ALA A 105 -10.83 -3.69 -3.75
CA ALA A 105 -10.66 -5.11 -4.07
C ALA A 105 -11.21 -5.49 -5.46
N ALA A 106 -12.23 -4.78 -5.96
CA ALA A 106 -12.74 -4.99 -7.32
C ALA A 106 -11.65 -4.70 -8.39
N ASP A 107 -10.75 -3.76 -8.13
CA ASP A 107 -9.60 -3.48 -8.99
C ASP A 107 -8.56 -4.63 -9.02
N TRP A 108 -8.46 -5.47 -7.97
CA TRP A 108 -7.57 -6.65 -7.93
C TRP A 108 -8.02 -7.73 -8.91
N GLN A 109 -9.33 -8.01 -8.90
CA GLN A 109 -9.91 -9.10 -9.71
C GLN A 109 -9.76 -8.85 -11.22
N GLN A 110 -9.75 -7.58 -11.66
CA GLN A 110 -9.53 -7.24 -13.06
C GLN A 110 -8.07 -7.44 -13.52
N GLY A 111 -7.11 -7.43 -12.59
CA GLY A 111 -5.70 -7.74 -12.86
C GLY A 111 -5.41 -9.24 -12.96
N GLU A 112 -6.01 -10.04 -12.07
CA GLU A 112 -5.86 -11.50 -12.05
C GLU A 112 -6.48 -12.18 -13.28
N ALA A 113 -7.62 -11.68 -13.77
CA ALA A 113 -8.34 -12.24 -14.92
C ALA A 113 -7.51 -12.23 -16.22
N ARG A 114 -6.50 -11.38 -16.33
CA ARG A 114 -5.57 -11.37 -17.48
C ARG A 114 -4.49 -12.44 -17.42
N LYS A 115 -4.16 -12.99 -16.24
CA LYS A 115 -3.17 -14.07 -16.12
C LYS A 115 -3.73 -15.46 -16.43
N ALA A 116 -5.06 -15.62 -16.39
CA ALA A 116 -5.72 -16.90 -16.69
C ALA A 116 -5.97 -17.15 -18.20
N HIS A 117 -5.67 -16.18 -19.08
CA HIS A 117 -5.89 -16.31 -20.53
C HIS A 117 -4.60 -16.60 -21.33
N ASP A 118 -3.46 -16.76 -20.64
CA ASP A 118 -2.14 -16.95 -21.27
C ASP A 118 -1.37 -18.13 -20.64
N SER A 119 -2.08 -19.20 -20.28
CA SER A 119 -1.52 -20.50 -19.85
C SER A 119 -2.21 -21.66 -20.54
#